data_AF-A0A9P1ARA0-F1
#
_entry.id   AF-A0A9P1ARA0-F1
#
_cell.length_a   1.000
_cell.length_b   1.000
_cell.length_c   1.000
_cell.angle_alpha   90.00
_cell.angle_beta   90.00
_cell.angle_gamma   90.00
#
_symmetry.space_group_name_H-M   'P 1'
#
loop_
_entity.id
_entity.type
_entity.pdbx_description
1 polymer ?
#
loop_
_entity_poly.entity_id
_entity_poly.type
_entity_poly.pdbx_seq_one_letter_code
_entity_poly.pdbx_strand_id
1 'polypeptide(L)'
;MNLIGTSSIDTTCTVWQLETGQALGTTRPAAAIDGTVRTQLIAHDKEVFDISFSRGSAQIFASVGADGSLRLFDLRRLEHSTIMYEDPQRQPLLRLAWNRNDHNYIATFGQDSKEVLILDLRLPCTPVARLRNHEATINGLSWAPHSGSHICTAGDDFQALIWDVHEMPKPIDDPILAYRADAEVNQIHWSGSFPDWISICSDNKLEILRV
;
A
#
# COMPACT_ATOMS: atom_id res chain seq x y z
N MET A 1 -7.19 6.66 16.97
CA MET A 1 -8.46 6.45 16.24
C MET A 1 -8.48 4.99 15.83
N ASN A 2 -9.58 4.29 16.11
CA ASN A 2 -9.72 2.88 15.76
C ASN A 2 -10.57 2.81 14.48
N LEU A 3 -9.96 3.11 13.34
CA LEU A 3 -10.61 3.04 12.03
C LEU A 3 -10.12 1.82 11.27
N ILE A 4 -11.03 1.17 10.55
CA ILE A 4 -10.71 0.15 9.56
C ILE A 4 -11.27 0.62 8.23
N GLY A 5 -10.50 0.45 7.15
CA GLY A 5 -10.95 0.68 5.79
C GLY A 5 -10.99 -0.64 5.06
N THR A 6 -12.04 -0.87 4.29
CA THR A 6 -12.18 -2.04 3.42
C THR A 6 -12.48 -1.58 2.00
N SER A 7 -11.72 -2.06 1.02
CA SER A 7 -12.02 -1.94 -0.40
C SER A 7 -12.87 -3.13 -0.86
N SER A 8 -13.66 -2.93 -1.91
CA SER A 8 -14.53 -3.97 -2.47
C SER A 8 -14.57 -3.94 -4.00
N ILE A 9 -14.83 -5.10 -4.59
CA ILE A 9 -15.07 -5.26 -6.02
C ILE A 9 -16.37 -4.60 -6.48
N ASP A 10 -17.27 -4.26 -5.55
CA ASP A 10 -18.49 -3.51 -5.83
C ASP A 10 -18.28 -2.01 -6.07
N THR A 11 -17.03 -1.58 -6.31
CA THR A 11 -16.56 -0.20 -6.52
C THR A 11 -16.46 0.68 -5.26
N THR A 12 -16.79 0.14 -4.08
CA THR A 12 -16.85 0.93 -2.85
C THR A 12 -15.63 0.81 -1.95
N CYS A 13 -15.43 1.86 -1.14
CA CYS A 13 -14.65 1.80 0.09
C CYS A 13 -15.59 2.02 1.28
N THR A 14 -15.48 1.15 2.28
CA THR A 14 -16.21 1.28 3.55
C THR A 14 -15.22 1.58 4.66
N VAL A 15 -15.50 2.64 5.43
CA VAL A 15 -14.72 3.01 6.61
C VAL A 15 -15.55 2.73 7.85
N TRP A 16 -14.99 1.90 8.70
CA TRP A 16 -15.57 1.43 9.94
C TRP A 16 -14.95 2.18 11.10
N GLN A 17 -15.75 2.53 12.09
CA GLN A 17 -15.30 3.01 13.38
C GLN A 17 -15.45 1.89 14.40
N LEU A 18 -14.34 1.48 14.99
CA LEU A 18 -14.33 0.48 16.04
C LEU A 18 -14.51 1.15 17.39
N GLU A 19 -15.50 0.69 18.13
CA GLU A 19 -15.67 1.06 19.52
C GLU A 19 -14.97 0.01 20.37
N THR A 20 -13.77 0.33 20.85
CA THR A 20 -13.16 -0.46 21.91
C THR A 20 -13.99 -0.22 23.15
N GLY A 21 -14.89 -1.13 23.50
CA GLY A 21 -15.68 -1.04 24.71
C GLY A 21 -14.75 -0.90 25.91
N GLN A 22 -14.52 0.33 26.40
CA GLN A 22 -14.13 0.54 27.78
C GLN A 22 -15.35 0.17 28.62
N ALA A 23 -15.55 -1.13 28.82
CA ALA A 23 -16.49 -1.60 29.82
C ALA A 23 -15.88 -1.26 31.19
N LEU A 24 -16.20 -0.08 31.72
CA LEU A 24 -16.16 0.20 33.15
C LEU A 24 -17.23 -0.69 33.81
N GLY A 25 -16.92 -1.97 33.96
CA GLY A 25 -17.70 -2.98 34.67
C GLY A 25 -18.92 -3.52 33.91
N THR A 26 -18.80 -4.71 33.29
CA THR A 26 -19.93 -5.64 33.18
C THR A 26 -19.45 -7.08 33.31
N THR A 27 -20.30 -7.95 33.86
CA THR A 27 -20.06 -9.38 34.14
C THR A 27 -20.31 -10.30 32.94
N ARG A 28 -20.33 -9.75 31.71
CA ARG A 28 -20.44 -10.56 30.48
C ARG A 28 -19.05 -10.99 30.00
N PRO A 29 -18.93 -12.15 29.34
CA PRO A 29 -17.63 -12.67 28.91
C PRO A 29 -17.01 -11.70 27.89
N ALA A 30 -15.77 -11.28 28.18
CA ALA A 30 -14.79 -10.58 27.33
C ALA A 30 -15.34 -9.77 26.13
N ALA A 31 -15.43 -8.44 26.32
CA ALA A 31 -15.28 -7.38 25.33
C ALA A 31 -15.44 -7.78 23.84
N ALA A 32 -16.68 -7.86 23.36
CA ALA A 32 -16.92 -7.77 21.92
C ALA A 32 -16.52 -6.36 21.46
N ILE A 33 -15.60 -6.27 20.49
CA ILE A 33 -15.35 -5.03 19.75
C ILE A 33 -16.49 -4.92 18.74
N ASP A 34 -17.42 -3.99 18.98
CA ASP A 34 -18.44 -3.67 18.00
C ASP A 34 -17.90 -2.62 17.02
N GLY A 35 -18.27 -2.75 15.75
CA GLY A 35 -17.80 -1.89 14.67
C GLY A 35 -18.98 -1.30 13.92
N THR A 36 -19.06 0.02 13.86
CA THR A 36 -20.12 0.72 13.11
C THR A 36 -19.59 1.23 11.78
N VAL A 37 -20.40 1.19 10.73
CA VAL A 37 -20.07 1.83 9.46
C VAL A 37 -20.08 3.35 9.68
N ARG A 38 -18.90 3.97 9.62
CA ARG A 38 -18.77 5.43 9.69
C ARG A 38 -19.17 6.07 8.36
N THR A 39 -18.76 5.46 7.25
CA THR A 39 -19.13 5.88 5.90
C THR A 39 -18.87 4.77 4.90
N GLN A 40 -19.63 4.78 3.80
CA GLN A 40 -19.40 3.96 2.62
C GLN A 40 -19.56 4.85 1.40
N LEU A 41 -18.62 4.80 0.47
CA LEU A 41 -18.63 5.62 -0.73
C LEU A 41 -18.22 4.80 -1.96
N ILE A 42 -18.75 5.19 -3.12
CA ILE A 42 -18.25 4.74 -4.43
C ILE A 42 -16.90 5.43 -4.63
N ALA A 43 -15.82 4.67 -4.58
CA ALA A 43 -14.47 5.22 -4.63
C ALA A 43 -13.95 5.29 -6.08
N HIS A 44 -14.27 4.27 -6.88
CA HIS A 44 -13.78 4.10 -8.25
C HIS A 44 -14.94 3.80 -9.21
N ASP A 45 -14.67 3.86 -10.51
CA ASP A 45 -15.66 3.51 -11.55
C ASP A 45 -15.68 1.99 -11.84
N LYS A 46 -14.76 1.24 -11.20
CA LYS A 46 -14.59 -0.21 -11.27
C LYS A 46 -14.12 -0.74 -9.90
N GLU A 47 -13.79 -2.02 -9.82
CA GLU A 47 -13.34 -2.72 -8.60
C GLU A 47 -12.23 -1.95 -7.87
N VAL A 48 -12.32 -1.89 -6.53
CA VAL A 48 -11.26 -1.32 -5.69
C VAL A 48 -10.39 -2.45 -5.16
N PHE A 49 -9.09 -2.41 -5.44
CA PHE A 49 -8.17 -3.50 -5.10
C PHE A 49 -7.37 -3.27 -3.84
N ASP A 50 -7.11 -2.03 -3.46
CA ASP A 50 -6.40 -1.73 -2.21
C ASP A 50 -6.77 -0.34 -1.66
N ILE A 51 -6.61 -0.19 -0.35
CA ILE A 51 -6.87 1.03 0.40
C ILE A 51 -5.82 1.18 1.51
N SER A 52 -5.29 2.39 1.70
CA SER A 52 -4.41 2.68 2.84
C SER A 52 -4.65 4.06 3.42
N PHE A 53 -4.66 4.12 4.75
CA PHE A 53 -4.72 5.38 5.48
C PHE A 53 -3.35 6.06 5.50
N SER A 54 -3.37 7.39 5.38
CA SER A 54 -2.19 8.20 5.62
C SER A 54 -1.75 8.08 7.08
N ARG A 55 -0.45 7.94 7.30
CA ARG A 55 0.12 8.03 8.66
C ARG A 55 0.19 9.48 9.17
N GLY A 56 0.13 10.47 8.26
CA GLY A 56 0.13 11.89 8.63
C GLY A 56 -1.23 12.42 9.10
N SER A 57 -2.32 11.76 8.73
CA SER A 57 -3.67 12.15 9.13
C SER A 57 -4.63 10.97 9.03
N ALA A 58 -5.28 10.63 10.15
CA ALA A 58 -6.32 9.60 10.21
C ALA A 58 -7.58 9.95 9.40
N GLN A 59 -7.67 11.18 8.88
CA GLN A 59 -8.77 11.62 8.03
C GLN A 59 -8.47 11.47 6.54
N ILE A 60 -7.24 11.08 6.16
CA ILE A 60 -6.85 10.93 4.77
C ILE A 60 -6.60 9.45 4.47
N PHE A 61 -7.15 8.96 3.37
CA PHE A 61 -6.81 7.65 2.83
C PHE A 61 -6.69 7.72 1.31
N ALA A 62 -5.99 6.75 0.74
CA ALA A 62 -5.89 6.55 -0.70
C ALA A 62 -6.44 5.17 -1.06
N SER A 63 -6.93 5.02 -2.29
CA SER A 63 -7.33 3.74 -2.87
C SER A 63 -6.85 3.61 -4.31
N VAL A 64 -6.70 2.37 -4.76
CA VAL A 64 -6.39 2.00 -6.14
C VAL A 64 -7.39 0.97 -6.66
N GLY A 65 -7.62 0.93 -7.97
CA GLY A 65 -8.62 0.04 -8.55
C GLY A 65 -8.41 -0.34 -10.02
N ALA A 66 -9.36 -1.12 -10.52
CA ALA A 66 -9.42 -1.64 -11.89
C ALA A 66 -9.68 -0.58 -12.96
N ASP A 67 -10.03 0.65 -12.55
CA ASP A 67 -10.10 1.80 -13.45
C ASP A 67 -8.73 2.40 -13.77
N GLY A 68 -7.67 1.87 -13.16
CA GLY A 68 -6.28 2.30 -13.37
C GLY A 68 -5.92 3.60 -12.66
N SER A 69 -6.72 4.03 -11.68
CA SER A 69 -6.49 5.27 -10.94
C SER A 69 -6.04 5.02 -9.50
N LEU A 70 -5.24 5.95 -8.97
CA LEU A 70 -4.99 6.13 -7.55
C LEU A 70 -5.72 7.41 -7.11
N ARG A 71 -6.65 7.27 -6.16
CA ARG A 71 -7.50 8.36 -5.69
C ARG A 71 -7.25 8.63 -4.21
N LEU A 72 -7.24 9.90 -3.84
CA LEU A 72 -7.07 10.39 -2.48
C LEU A 72 -8.40 10.94 -1.95
N PHE A 73 -8.72 10.63 -0.70
CA PHE A 73 -9.98 10.98 -0.04
C PHE A 73 -9.72 11.64 1.31
N ASP A 74 -10.48 12.69 1.62
CA ASP A 74 -10.56 13.27 2.95
C ASP A 74 -11.90 12.92 3.59
N LEU A 75 -11.88 12.19 4.70
CA LEU A 75 -13.05 11.77 5.46
C LEU A 75 -13.91 12.94 5.96
N ARG A 76 -13.38 14.17 5.95
CA ARG A 76 -14.13 15.39 6.28
C ARG A 76 -14.87 15.97 5.08
N ARG A 77 -14.52 15.56 3.85
CA ARG A 77 -15.01 16.10 2.57
C ARG A 77 -15.12 14.99 1.52
N LEU A 78 -16.04 14.06 1.74
CA LEU A 78 -16.20 12.87 0.88
C LEU A 78 -16.95 13.14 -0.42
N GLU A 79 -17.45 14.36 -0.64
CA GLU A 79 -18.10 14.77 -1.88
C GLU A 79 -17.13 14.81 -3.06
N HIS A 80 -15.82 14.91 -2.79
CA HIS A 80 -14.78 14.98 -3.79
C HIS A 80 -13.58 14.09 -3.43
N SER A 81 -13.12 13.31 -4.40
CA SER A 81 -11.81 12.67 -4.36
C SER A 81 -10.83 13.43 -5.25
N THR A 82 -9.54 13.25 -5.01
CA THR A 82 -8.48 13.78 -5.90
C THR A 82 -7.83 12.61 -6.62
N ILE A 83 -7.84 12.63 -7.96
CA ILE A 83 -7.08 11.66 -8.76
C ILE A 83 -5.61 12.06 -8.69
N MET A 84 -4.79 11.23 -8.04
CA MET A 84 -3.35 11.47 -7.89
C MET A 84 -2.54 10.89 -9.04
N TYR A 85 -3.05 9.81 -9.64
CA TYR A 85 -2.48 9.19 -10.83
C TYR A 85 -3.58 8.43 -11.57
N GLU A 86 -3.52 8.43 -12.89
CA GLU A 86 -4.33 7.58 -13.77
C GLU A 86 -3.38 6.99 -14.81
N ASP A 87 -3.40 5.67 -14.95
CA ASP A 87 -2.61 5.01 -15.98
C ASP A 87 -3.14 5.40 -17.38
N PRO A 88 -2.28 5.84 -18.32
CA PRO A 88 -2.73 6.28 -19.64
C PRO A 88 -3.48 5.20 -20.44
N GLN A 89 -3.19 3.92 -20.18
CA GLN A 89 -3.87 2.78 -20.81
C GLN A 89 -4.98 2.21 -19.93
N ARG A 90 -5.25 2.83 -18.76
CA ARG A 90 -6.18 2.37 -17.74
C ARG A 90 -5.88 0.94 -17.28
N GLN A 91 -4.60 0.59 -17.21
CA GLN A 91 -4.18 -0.68 -16.60
C GLN A 91 -4.53 -0.67 -15.12
N PRO A 92 -5.18 -1.73 -14.59
CA PRO A 92 -5.54 -1.81 -13.18
C PRO A 92 -4.36 -1.58 -12.25
N LEU A 93 -4.57 -0.85 -11.16
CA LEU A 93 -3.58 -0.68 -10.09
C LEU A 93 -3.95 -1.60 -8.92
N LEU A 94 -3.01 -2.45 -8.49
CA LEU A 94 -3.33 -3.60 -7.63
C LEU A 94 -3.10 -3.37 -6.14
N ARG A 95 -2.08 -2.60 -5.79
CA ARG A 95 -1.65 -2.34 -4.41
C ARG A 95 -1.14 -0.93 -4.25
N LEU A 96 -1.25 -0.39 -3.04
CA LEU A 96 -0.61 0.86 -2.68
C LEU A 96 0.08 0.77 -1.32
N ALA A 97 1.27 1.35 -1.22
CA ALA A 97 2.01 1.42 0.03
C ALA A 97 2.41 2.85 0.30
N TRP A 98 1.93 3.40 1.41
CA TRP A 98 2.32 4.72 1.88
C TRP A 98 3.71 4.67 2.52
N ASN A 99 4.56 5.62 2.18
CA ASN A 99 5.84 5.79 2.86
C ASN A 99 5.60 6.15 4.32
N ARG A 100 6.26 5.40 5.22
CA ARG A 100 6.03 5.49 6.67
C ARG A 100 6.72 6.68 7.32
N ASN A 101 7.73 7.25 6.67
CA ASN A 101 8.55 8.34 7.18
C ASN A 101 8.25 9.67 6.48
N ASP A 102 7.92 9.65 5.19
CA ASP A 102 7.46 10.83 4.44
C ASP A 102 6.09 10.55 3.82
N HIS A 103 5.05 11.11 4.43
CA HIS A 103 3.66 10.91 4.01
C HIS A 103 3.29 11.58 2.68
N ASN A 104 4.22 12.23 1.99
CA ASN A 104 3.97 12.71 0.63
C ASN A 104 4.19 11.63 -0.42
N TYR A 105 4.86 10.51 -0.10
CA TYR A 105 5.15 9.48 -1.08
C TYR A 105 4.26 8.24 -0.94
N ILE A 106 3.75 7.77 -2.08
CA ILE A 106 3.04 6.50 -2.21
C ILE A 106 3.69 5.68 -3.32
N ALA A 107 3.87 4.39 -3.10
CA ALA A 107 4.25 3.42 -4.10
C ALA A 107 3.03 2.63 -4.58
N THR A 108 2.97 2.31 -5.87
CA THR A 108 1.94 1.45 -6.47
C THR A 108 2.50 0.71 -7.68
N PHE A 109 1.80 -0.32 -8.16
CA PHE A 109 2.14 -1.01 -9.40
C PHE A 109 0.86 -1.43 -10.14
N GLY A 110 0.98 -1.53 -11.46
CA GLY A 110 -0.11 -2.00 -12.32
C GLY A 110 -0.20 -3.52 -12.39
N GLN A 111 -1.34 -4.03 -12.82
CA GLN A 111 -1.52 -5.43 -13.17
C GLN A 111 -0.54 -5.83 -14.27
N ASP A 112 0.07 -7.01 -14.10
CA ASP A 112 1.09 -7.56 -14.99
C ASP A 112 2.34 -6.66 -15.18
N SER A 113 2.51 -5.64 -14.33
CA SER A 113 3.62 -4.69 -14.40
C SER A 113 4.89 -5.27 -13.77
N LYS A 114 6.01 -4.96 -14.42
CA LYS A 114 7.37 -5.19 -13.89
C LYS A 114 7.98 -3.91 -13.29
N GLU A 115 7.24 -2.81 -13.33
CA GLU A 115 7.64 -1.52 -12.78
C GLU A 115 6.82 -1.14 -11.55
N VAL A 116 7.48 -0.62 -10.52
CA VAL A 116 6.83 0.10 -9.41
C VAL A 116 6.88 1.59 -9.70
N LEU A 117 5.76 2.27 -9.47
CA LEU A 117 5.63 3.72 -9.56
C LEU A 117 5.77 4.33 -8.16
N ILE A 118 6.64 5.34 -8.03
CA ILE A 118 6.68 6.20 -6.85
C ILE A 118 6.02 7.53 -7.20
N LEU A 119 5.00 7.90 -6.44
CA LEU A 119 4.19 9.10 -6.64
C LEU A 119 4.46 10.08 -5.49
N ASP A 120 4.51 11.38 -5.81
CA ASP A 120 4.53 12.46 -4.82
C ASP A 120 3.15 13.13 -4.80
N LEU A 121 2.50 13.15 -3.64
CA LEU A 121 1.17 13.72 -3.48
C LEU A 121 1.11 15.23 -3.72
N ARG A 122 2.25 15.90 -3.75
CA ARG A 122 2.38 17.33 -4.09
C ARG A 122 2.44 17.56 -5.60
N LEU A 123 2.71 16.51 -6.37
CA LEU A 123 2.90 16.52 -7.82
C LEU A 123 1.96 15.48 -8.48
N PRO A 124 0.66 15.77 -8.60
CA PRO A 124 -0.30 14.83 -9.15
C PRO A 124 -0.02 14.50 -10.63
N CYS A 125 -0.58 13.39 -11.07
CA CYS A 125 -0.58 12.85 -12.43
C CYS A 125 0.76 12.26 -12.92
N THR A 126 1.89 12.58 -12.29
CA THR A 126 3.22 12.15 -12.78
C THR A 126 4.00 11.39 -11.70
N PRO A 127 4.45 10.15 -11.96
CA PRO A 127 5.38 9.47 -11.07
C PRO A 127 6.72 10.20 -10.99
N VAL A 128 7.24 10.37 -9.77
CA VAL A 128 8.57 10.95 -9.52
C VAL A 128 9.70 9.94 -9.71
N ALA A 129 9.40 8.64 -9.61
CA ALA A 129 10.32 7.57 -9.99
C ALA A 129 9.57 6.34 -10.51
N ARG A 130 10.32 5.53 -11.27
CA ARG A 130 9.96 4.19 -11.70
C ARG A 130 11.08 3.25 -11.30
N LEU A 131 10.76 2.20 -10.56
CA LEU A 131 11.71 1.16 -10.16
C LEU A 131 11.65 0.02 -11.17
N ARG A 132 12.78 -0.30 -11.81
CA ARG A 132 12.84 -1.15 -13.01
C ARG A 132 13.97 -2.17 -12.88
N ASN A 133 13.64 -3.38 -12.48
CA ASN A 133 14.63 -4.48 -12.43
C ASN A 133 13.93 -5.83 -12.38
N HIS A 134 12.70 -5.88 -11.85
CA HIS A 134 11.88 -7.08 -11.87
C HIS A 134 11.73 -7.63 -13.30
N GLU A 135 11.87 -8.95 -13.42
CA GLU A 135 11.79 -9.68 -14.69
C GLU A 135 10.39 -10.26 -14.94
N ALA A 136 9.53 -10.21 -13.93
CA ALA A 136 8.14 -10.63 -13.98
C ALA A 136 7.24 -9.67 -13.19
N THR A 137 5.98 -10.04 -13.02
CA THR A 137 4.94 -9.23 -12.39
C THR A 137 5.27 -8.98 -10.91
N ILE A 138 4.95 -7.78 -10.42
CA ILE A 138 5.13 -7.41 -9.01
C ILE A 138 3.90 -7.82 -8.21
N ASN A 139 4.11 -8.32 -6.99
CA ASN A 139 3.05 -8.74 -6.07
C ASN A 139 3.05 -7.97 -4.75
N GLY A 140 4.21 -7.44 -4.33
CA GLY A 140 4.39 -6.92 -2.98
C GLY A 140 5.15 -5.59 -2.92
N LEU A 141 4.74 -4.73 -1.98
CA LEU A 141 5.39 -3.46 -1.64
C LEU A 141 5.50 -3.31 -0.12
N SER A 142 6.66 -2.88 0.38
CA SER A 142 6.80 -2.50 1.78
C SER A 142 7.86 -1.43 1.98
N TRP A 143 7.44 -0.23 2.40
CA TRP A 143 8.38 0.83 2.79
C TRP A 143 9.11 0.47 4.08
N ALA A 144 10.41 0.75 4.12
CA ALA A 144 11.20 0.59 5.31
C ALA A 144 10.68 1.51 6.43
N PRO A 145 10.57 1.01 7.67
CA PRO A 145 10.12 1.83 8.79
C PRO A 145 11.23 2.77 9.29
N HIS A 146 12.50 2.47 9.05
CA HIS A 146 13.64 3.26 9.53
C HIS A 146 14.18 4.28 8.51
N SER A 147 13.73 4.22 7.25
CA SER A 147 14.19 5.12 6.18
C SER A 147 13.02 5.62 5.34
N GLY A 148 13.03 6.91 5.00
CA GLY A 148 12.10 7.49 4.04
C GLY A 148 12.49 7.26 2.58
N SER A 149 13.67 6.71 2.32
CA SER A 149 14.14 6.43 0.96
C SER A 149 14.22 4.94 0.63
N HIS A 150 13.99 4.03 1.59
CA HIS A 150 14.05 2.60 1.33
C HIS A 150 12.67 1.97 1.16
N ILE A 151 12.54 1.18 0.10
CA ILE A 151 11.35 0.36 -0.16
C ILE A 151 11.79 -1.03 -0.59
N CYS A 152 11.06 -2.04 -0.17
CA CYS A 152 11.21 -3.40 -0.63
C CYS A 152 10.03 -3.80 -1.53
N THR A 153 10.33 -4.49 -2.62
CA THR A 153 9.37 -4.96 -3.63
C THR A 153 9.59 -6.44 -3.87
N ALA A 154 8.55 -7.17 -4.29
CA ALA A 154 8.70 -8.59 -4.60
C ALA A 154 7.72 -9.05 -5.69
N GLY A 155 8.06 -10.09 -6.44
CA GLY A 155 7.30 -10.51 -7.62
C GLY A 155 7.45 -11.98 -8.05
N ASP A 156 6.88 -12.29 -9.21
CA ASP A 156 6.85 -13.62 -9.85
C ASP A 156 8.20 -14.05 -10.44
N ASP A 157 9.21 -13.18 -10.41
CA ASP A 157 10.60 -13.49 -10.79
C ASP A 157 11.41 -14.14 -9.66
N PHE A 158 10.71 -14.41 -8.56
CA PHE A 158 11.21 -14.99 -7.32
C PHE A 158 12.14 -14.03 -6.58
N GLN A 159 12.11 -12.73 -6.92
CA GLN A 159 12.99 -11.74 -6.31
C GLN A 159 12.26 -10.92 -5.24
N ALA A 160 12.99 -10.61 -4.17
CA ALA A 160 12.71 -9.50 -3.29
C ALA A 160 13.84 -8.47 -3.44
N LEU A 161 13.50 -7.25 -3.86
CA LEU A 161 14.44 -6.19 -4.19
C LEU A 161 14.29 -5.03 -3.20
N ILE A 162 15.41 -4.49 -2.71
CA ILE A 162 15.43 -3.28 -1.89
C ILE A 162 16.00 -2.15 -2.73
N TRP A 163 15.32 -1.01 -2.68
CA TRP A 163 15.63 0.16 -3.48
C TRP A 163 15.94 1.34 -2.58
N ASP A 164 16.85 2.21 -3.05
CA ASP A 164 17.04 3.54 -2.48
C ASP A 164 16.51 4.60 -3.45
N VAL A 165 15.46 5.31 -3.02
CA VAL A 165 14.77 6.34 -3.79
C VAL A 165 15.21 7.77 -3.43
N HIS A 166 16.34 7.96 -2.76
CA HIS A 166 16.79 9.30 -2.34
C HIS A 166 17.07 10.28 -3.50
N GLU A 167 17.44 9.78 -4.68
CA GLU A 167 17.82 10.60 -5.84
C GLU A 167 16.63 10.95 -6.77
N MET A 168 15.39 10.81 -6.30
CA MET A 168 14.20 11.27 -7.02
C MET A 168 14.22 12.79 -7.29
N PRO A 169 13.71 13.28 -8.44
CA PRO A 169 12.97 12.54 -9.46
C PRO A 169 13.86 11.96 -10.58
N LYS A 170 13.91 10.63 -10.72
CA LYS A 170 14.52 9.91 -11.84
C LYS A 170 14.12 8.42 -11.84
N PRO A 171 14.24 7.69 -12.97
CA PRO A 171 14.16 6.23 -12.97
C PRO A 171 15.28 5.61 -12.13
N ILE A 172 15.00 4.48 -11.49
CA ILE A 172 15.96 3.72 -10.68
C ILE A 172 15.95 2.28 -11.18
N ASP A 173 17.01 1.89 -11.86
CA ASP A 173 17.12 0.60 -12.53
C ASP A 173 17.89 -0.44 -11.69
N ASP A 174 18.67 0.01 -10.71
CA ASP A 174 19.54 -0.83 -9.87
C ASP A 174 19.04 -0.86 -8.41
N PRO A 175 18.58 -2.02 -7.90
CA PRO A 175 18.30 -2.18 -6.47
C PRO A 175 19.61 -2.25 -5.66
N ILE A 176 19.57 -1.78 -4.41
CA ILE A 176 20.72 -1.82 -3.50
C ILE A 176 20.92 -3.21 -2.86
N LEU A 177 19.86 -4.02 -2.81
CA LEU A 177 19.92 -5.41 -2.36
C LEU A 177 18.92 -6.25 -3.15
N ALA A 178 19.30 -7.49 -3.45
CA ALA A 178 18.44 -8.47 -4.10
C ALA A 178 18.52 -9.80 -3.37
N TYR A 179 17.36 -10.38 -3.08
CA TYR A 179 17.20 -11.75 -2.59
C TYR A 179 16.43 -12.56 -3.63
N ARG A 180 16.78 -13.83 -3.81
CA ARG A 180 16.07 -14.77 -4.70
C ARG A 180 15.52 -15.91 -3.86
N ALA A 181 14.20 -16.03 -3.83
CA ALA A 181 13.44 -17.11 -3.21
C ALA A 181 13.39 -18.34 -4.13
N ASP A 182 12.85 -19.44 -3.60
CA ASP A 182 12.66 -20.70 -4.33
C ASP A 182 11.46 -20.67 -5.30
N ALA A 183 10.56 -19.69 -5.17
CA ALA A 183 9.30 -19.55 -5.90
C ALA A 183 8.82 -18.09 -5.91
N GLU A 184 7.67 -17.82 -6.54
CA GLU A 184 7.04 -16.50 -6.62
C GLU A 184 6.82 -15.92 -5.22
N VAL A 185 7.24 -14.67 -5.03
CA VAL A 185 7.04 -13.97 -3.75
C VAL A 185 5.70 -13.25 -3.82
N ASN A 186 4.71 -13.77 -3.11
CA ASN A 186 3.32 -13.29 -3.16
C ASN A 186 3.06 -12.11 -2.22
N GLN A 187 3.82 -12.03 -1.12
CA GLN A 187 3.65 -10.98 -0.12
C GLN A 187 4.98 -10.67 0.54
N ILE A 188 5.17 -9.40 0.88
CA ILE A 188 6.32 -8.91 1.61
C ILE A 188 5.88 -7.94 2.70
N HIS A 189 6.57 -7.97 3.83
CA HIS A 189 6.33 -7.02 4.91
C HIS A 189 7.63 -6.67 5.64
N TRP A 190 7.92 -5.37 5.70
CA TRP A 190 9.01 -4.85 6.50
C TRP A 190 8.58 -4.70 7.96
N SER A 191 9.31 -5.33 8.87
CA SER A 191 8.98 -5.33 10.29
C SER A 191 9.09 -3.93 10.90
N GLY A 192 7.99 -3.42 11.44
CA GLY A 192 7.96 -2.13 12.16
C GLY A 192 8.70 -2.14 13.49
N SER A 193 8.83 -3.30 14.14
CA SER A 193 9.47 -3.46 15.45
C SER A 193 10.94 -3.85 15.35
N PHE A 194 11.32 -4.50 14.24
CA PHE A 194 12.68 -4.95 13.98
C PHE A 194 13.11 -4.44 12.59
N PRO A 195 13.58 -3.18 12.49
CA PRO A 195 13.75 -2.52 11.20
C PRO A 195 14.77 -3.14 10.26
N ASP A 196 15.62 -4.05 10.74
CA ASP A 196 16.59 -4.79 9.92
C ASP A 196 15.99 -6.09 9.35
N TRP A 197 14.68 -6.31 9.50
CA TRP A 197 14.04 -7.57 9.13
C TRP A 197 12.83 -7.38 8.22
N ILE A 198 12.77 -8.22 7.19
CA ILE A 198 11.63 -8.38 6.30
C ILE A 198 11.09 -9.81 6.42
N SER A 199 9.80 -9.98 6.16
CA SER A 199 9.19 -11.30 5.97
C SER A 199 8.65 -11.42 4.56
N ILE A 200 8.90 -12.55 3.90
CA ILE A 200 8.39 -12.87 2.57
C ILE A 200 7.60 -14.18 2.60
N CYS A 201 6.53 -14.23 1.81
CA CYS A 201 5.74 -15.45 1.61
C CYS A 201 5.97 -15.95 0.17
N SER A 202 6.50 -17.17 0.04
CA SER A 202 6.75 -17.82 -1.25
C SER A 202 6.35 -19.30 -1.19
N ASP A 203 5.60 -19.77 -2.18
CA ASP A 203 4.98 -21.11 -2.17
C ASP A 203 4.28 -21.42 -0.82
N ASN A 204 4.73 -22.43 -0.09
CA ASN A 204 4.18 -22.83 1.21
C ASN A 204 5.09 -22.41 2.40
N LYS A 205 5.96 -21.42 2.20
CA LYS A 205 6.95 -20.97 3.19
C LYS A 205 6.78 -19.49 3.54
N LEU A 206 7.05 -19.19 4.80
CA LEU A 206 7.31 -17.84 5.30
C LEU A 206 8.79 -17.76 5.66
N GLU A 207 9.55 -16.90 4.99
CA GLU A 207 10.95 -16.64 5.31
C GLU A 207 11.09 -15.29 6.00
N ILE A 208 11.96 -15.22 7.01
CA ILE A 208 12.27 -13.98 7.74
C ILE A 208 13.74 -13.67 7.50
N LEU A 209 14.00 -12.59 6.77
CA LEU A 209 15.31 -12.23 6.24
C LEU A 209 15.82 -10.98 6.95
N ARG A 210 17.12 -10.96 7.24
CA ARG A 210 17.79 -9.76 7.72
C ARG A 210 18.33 -8.98 6.52
N VAL A 211 18.11 -7.67 6.51
CA VAL A 211 18.44 -6.75 5.42
C VAL A 211 19.23 -5.55 5.90
#